data_AF-A0A3D5AL45-F1
#
_entry.id   AF-A0A3D5AL45-F1
#
_cell.length_a   1.000
_cell.length_b   1.000
_cell.length_c   1.000
_cell.angle_alpha   90.00
_cell.angle_beta   90.00
_cell.angle_gamma   90.00
#
_symmetry.space_group_name_H-M   'P 1'
#
loop_
_entity.id
_entity.type
_entity.pdbx_description
1 polymer ?
#
loop_
_entity_poly.entity_id
_entity_poly.type
_entity_poly.pdbx_seq_one_letter_code
_entity_poly.pdbx_strand_id
1 'polypeptide(L)' 'QSFLRGVHLIEYTEEALRDVAHHVVALANVEDLPAHGEAVSARFAS' A
#
# COMPACT_ATOMS: atom_id res chain seq x y z
N GLN A 1 -28.70 -9.55 7.60
CA GLN A 1 -27.51 -10.16 6.96
C GLN A 1 -26.67 -10.79 8.07
N SER A 2 -26.88 -12.07 8.40
CA SER A 2 -26.31 -12.68 9.62
C SER A 2 -25.29 -13.79 9.37
N PHE A 3 -25.04 -14.15 8.10
CA PHE A 3 -24.20 -15.29 7.72
C PHE A 3 -23.10 -14.98 6.69
N LEU A 4 -23.00 -13.73 6.23
CA LEU A 4 -21.99 -13.31 5.26
C LEU A 4 -20.94 -12.45 5.94
N ARG A 5 -19.66 -12.68 5.60
CA ARG A 5 -18.53 -11.82 5.97
C ARG A 5 -18.26 -10.84 4.84
N GLY A 6 -18.34 -9.54 5.12
CA GLY A 6 -17.87 -8.51 4.19
C GLY A 6 -16.36 -8.60 4.00
N VAL A 7 -15.88 -8.49 2.77
CA VAL A 7 -14.46 -8.46 2.43
C VAL A 7 -14.22 -7.25 1.53
N HIS A 8 -13.19 -6.46 1.83
CA HIS A 8 -12.72 -5.40 0.96
C HIS A 8 -11.62 -5.95 0.07
N LEU A 9 -11.86 -5.96 -1.24
CA LEU A 9 -10.84 -6.20 -2.26
C LEU A 9 -10.41 -4.86 -2.83
N ILE A 10 -9.11 -4.60 -2.83
CA ILE A 10 -8.51 -3.39 -3.38
C ILE A 10 -7.41 -3.85 -4.33
N GLU A 11 -7.50 -3.45 -5.58
CA GLU A 11 -6.52 -3.74 -6.62
C GLU A 11 -6.00 -2.42 -7.18
N TYR A 12 -4.69 -2.34 -7.36
CA TYR A 12 -4.04 -1.20 -7.98
C TYR A 12 -3.39 -1.67 -9.28
N THR A 13 -3.54 -0.88 -10.34
CA THR A 13 -2.60 -0.93 -11.47
C THR A 13 -1.25 -0.41 -11.01
N GLU A 14 -0.20 -0.65 -11.80
CA GLU A 14 1.12 -0.08 -11.49
C GLU A 14 1.06 1.46 -11.39
N GLU A 15 0.40 2.12 -12.35
CA GLU A 15 0.22 3.58 -12.37
C GLU A 15 -0.50 4.07 -11.11
N ALA A 16 -1.62 3.44 -10.74
CA ALA A 16 -2.36 3.83 -9.55
C ALA A 16 -1.55 3.61 -8.27
N LEU A 17 -0.76 2.53 -8.19
CA LEU A 17 0.12 2.30 -7.04
C LEU A 17 1.24 3.35 -6.99
N ARG A 18 1.78 3.74 -8.15
CA ARG A 18 2.84 4.75 -8.28
C ARG A 18 2.36 6.12 -7.79
N ASP A 19 1.14 6.51 -8.13
CA ASP A 19 0.55 7.79 -7.71
C ASP A 19 0.47 7.92 -6.18
N VAL A 20 0.11 6.84 -5.49
CA VAL A 20 -0.04 6.84 -4.02
C VAL A 20 1.23 6.44 -3.26
N ALA A 21 2.25 5.90 -3.94
CA ALA A 21 3.45 5.34 -3.29
C ALA A 21 4.15 6.32 -2.35
N HIS A 22 4.26 7.58 -2.76
CA HIS A 22 4.91 8.61 -1.97
C HIS A 22 4.19 8.90 -0.64
N HIS A 23 2.85 8.83 -0.62
CA HIS A 23 2.07 8.96 0.61
C HIS A 23 2.32 7.79 1.56
N VAL A 24 2.36 6.56 1.04
CA VAL A 24 2.61 5.37 1.87
C VAL A 24 4.00 5.41 2.49
N VAL A 25 5.03 5.79 1.73
CA VAL A 25 6.40 5.94 2.24
C VAL A 25 6.49 7.05 3.30
N ALA A 26 5.84 8.19 3.06
CA ALA A 26 5.81 9.29 4.03
C ALA A 26 5.20 8.83 5.36
N LEU A 27 4.06 8.13 5.31
CA LEU A 27 3.40 7.58 6.50
C LEU A 27 4.26 6.54 7.21
N ALA A 28 4.84 5.60 6.46
CA ALA A 28 5.73 4.57 7.00
C ALA A 28 6.92 5.16 7.77
N ASN A 29 7.49 6.27 7.30
CA ASN A 29 8.60 6.93 7.98
C ASN A 29 8.17 7.61 9.28
N VAL A 30 7.03 8.32 9.29
CA VAL A 30 6.55 9.02 10.49
C VAL A 30 5.97 8.07 11.54
N GLU A 31 5.50 6.89 11.12
CA GLU A 31 5.01 5.83 12.00
C GLU A 31 6.11 4.88 12.50
N ASP A 32 7.37 5.12 12.13
CA ASP A 32 8.52 4.25 12.47
C ASP A 32 8.34 2.80 11.97
N LEU A 33 7.79 2.66 10.76
CA LEU A 33 7.50 1.41 10.08
C LEU A 33 8.20 1.32 8.71
N PRO A 34 9.54 1.47 8.63
CA PRO A 34 10.26 1.62 7.35
C PRO A 34 10.03 0.45 6.38
N ALA A 35 9.92 -0.78 6.91
CA ALA A 35 9.66 -1.98 6.10
C ALA A 35 8.38 -1.88 5.24
N HIS A 36 7.37 -1.13 5.68
CA HIS A 36 6.14 -0.93 4.90
C HIS A 36 6.38 -0.03 3.68
N GLY A 37 7.14 1.06 3.85
CA GLY A 37 7.53 1.94 2.75
C GLY A 37 8.51 1.28 1.79
N GLU A 38 9.44 0.49 2.31
CA GLU A 38 10.38 -0.32 1.53
C GLU A 38 9.65 -1.35 0.67
N ALA A 39 8.62 -2.02 1.21
CA ALA A 39 7.83 -2.97 0.44
C ALA A 39 7.17 -2.32 -0.78
N VAL A 40 6.63 -1.10 -0.64
CA VAL A 40 6.06 -0.37 -1.78
C VAL A 40 7.17 0.06 -2.76
N SER A 41 8.27 0.58 -2.25
CA SER A 41 9.40 1.05 -3.07
C SER A 41 10.03 -0.07 -3.89
N ALA A 42 10.15 -1.28 -3.32
CA ALA A 42 10.72 -2.45 -3.99
C ALA A 42 9.93 -2.91 -5.22
N ARG A 43 8.64 -2.55 -5.34
CA ARG A 43 7.81 -2.86 -6.52
C ARG A 43 8.19 -2.06 -7.76
N PHE A 44 9.04 -1.04 -7.60
CA PHE A 44 9.51 -0.18 -8.68
C PHE A 44 11.03 -0.21 -8.88
N ALA A 45 11.75 -1.02 -8.12
CA ALA A 45 13.19 -1.22 -8.29
C ALA A 45 13.44 -2.12 -9.49
N SER A 46 14.16 -1.61 -10.50
CA SER A 46 14.62 -2.35 -11.69
C SER A 46 16.06 -2.82 -11.55
#